data_AF-A0A2E5PAD7-F1
#
_entry.id   AF-A0A2E5PAD7-F1
#
_cell.length_a   1.000
_cell.length_b   1.000
_cell.length_c   1.000
_cell.angle_alpha   90.00
_cell.angle_beta   90.00
_cell.angle_gamma   90.00
#
_symmetry.space_group_name_H-M   'P 1'
#
loop_
_entity.id
_entity.type
_entity.pdbx_description
1 polymer ?
#
loop_
_entity_poly.entity_id
_entity_poly.type
_entity_poly.pdbx_seq_one_letter_code
_entity_poly.pdbx_strand_id
1 'polypeptide(L)'
;MQIAKLSAAGRYADGNGLYLVVDKSGAKRWVLRTVVRGRRRDMGLGGVRTVSLAQARVTAQRYRAIARGGGDPLEERRSESKETPTFEKAAITVYKGLVPTWKNSKHAAQWINTLERYAFPLIGPRPVRQITSADVLRILSPIWTEKPETAKRLAQRISAVIKWARASGFYTGDDPVVSALAGLPRQKHDVQHHASLHFDHVPELIGKLRACSAKPESKLALEFLILTAARTIEVLGAEWGEIDLEKRLWVVPASRMKMKETHRVPLTSHAMKLLEQARALSPDSQLIFPNHITGKPLSYNTLLFVLQRRLGLTATVHGLRSSFKDWASETTSVPNEVSEMALAHKIPNKVESAYRRGDLLEKRRPLMAAWGDYVCGAKGQVVSVEFRSGG
;
A
#
# COMPACT_ATOMS: atom_id res chain seq x y z
N MET A 1 49.48 -41.67 -6.73
CA MET A 1 48.56 -40.92 -7.63
C MET A 1 48.55 -41.55 -9.03
N GLN A 2 47.71 -42.56 -9.31
CA GLN A 2 47.66 -43.18 -10.64
C GLN A 2 46.26 -43.45 -11.20
N ILE A 3 45.19 -43.33 -10.39
CA ILE A 3 43.85 -43.76 -10.79
C ILE A 3 43.26 -42.93 -11.95
N ALA A 4 43.51 -41.62 -12.00
CA ALA A 4 43.00 -40.77 -13.09
C ALA A 4 43.53 -41.15 -14.49
N LYS A 5 44.65 -41.89 -14.56
CA LYS A 5 45.27 -42.34 -15.82
C LYS A 5 44.70 -43.66 -16.34
N LEU A 6 43.92 -44.39 -15.54
CA LEU A 6 43.35 -45.69 -15.92
C LEU A 6 42.36 -45.53 -17.08
N SER A 7 42.51 -46.38 -18.11
CA SER A 7 41.79 -46.30 -19.38
C SER A 7 40.93 -47.54 -19.68
N ALA A 8 41.19 -48.67 -19.03
CA ALA A 8 40.36 -49.86 -19.17
C ALA A 8 38.97 -49.61 -18.55
N ALA A 9 37.94 -50.22 -19.14
CA ALA A 9 36.58 -50.12 -18.62
C ALA A 9 36.50 -50.78 -17.24
N GLY A 10 35.92 -50.08 -16.26
CA GLY A 10 35.90 -50.56 -14.90
C GLY A 10 35.60 -49.47 -13.86
N ARG A 11 35.54 -49.90 -12.59
CA ARG A 11 35.31 -49.03 -11.45
C ARG A 11 36.50 -49.11 -10.51
N TYR A 12 37.23 -48.02 -10.37
CA TYR A 12 38.49 -47.93 -9.63
C TYR A 12 38.31 -47.07 -8.38
N ALA A 13 38.65 -47.61 -7.22
CA ALA A 13 38.47 -46.91 -5.93
C ALA A 13 39.63 -45.96 -5.66
N ASP A 14 39.35 -44.66 -5.49
CA ASP A 14 40.31 -43.66 -4.99
C ASP A 14 40.36 -43.63 -3.45
N GLY A 15 39.38 -44.25 -2.79
CA GLY A 15 39.24 -44.33 -1.33
C GLY A 15 38.08 -43.51 -0.80
N ASN A 16 37.66 -43.74 0.44
CA ASN A 16 36.58 -43.00 1.10
C ASN A 16 35.25 -42.95 0.31
N GLY A 17 34.95 -44.02 -0.43
CA GLY A 17 33.76 -44.10 -1.28
C GLY A 17 33.85 -43.31 -2.59
N LEU A 18 34.97 -42.65 -2.91
CA LEU A 18 35.20 -42.04 -4.22
C LEU A 18 35.72 -43.08 -5.22
N TYR A 19 35.13 -43.09 -6.41
CA TYR A 19 35.48 -43.99 -7.50
C TYR A 19 35.67 -43.22 -8.81
N LEU A 20 36.61 -43.69 -9.62
CA LEU A 20 36.66 -43.43 -11.05
C LEU A 20 35.88 -44.53 -11.77
N VAL A 21 34.87 -44.17 -12.55
CA VAL A 21 34.17 -45.09 -13.44
C VAL A 21 34.61 -44.79 -14.87
N VAL A 22 35.11 -45.81 -15.56
CA VAL A 22 35.44 -45.79 -16.98
C VAL A 22 34.42 -46.66 -17.70
N ASP A 23 33.57 -46.05 -18.52
CA ASP A 23 32.56 -46.75 -19.29
C ASP A 23 33.20 -47.50 -20.49
N LYS A 24 32.49 -48.46 -21.09
CA LYS A 24 32.99 -49.21 -22.26
C LYS A 24 33.36 -48.32 -23.45
N SER A 25 32.76 -47.13 -23.54
CA SER A 25 33.07 -46.10 -24.55
C SER A 25 34.36 -45.32 -24.27
N GLY A 26 35.03 -45.56 -23.14
CA GLY A 26 36.20 -44.81 -22.68
C GLY A 26 35.86 -43.51 -21.94
N ALA A 27 34.57 -43.16 -21.80
CA ALA A 27 34.14 -42.02 -21.00
C ALA A 27 34.49 -42.23 -19.52
N LYS A 28 35.03 -41.19 -18.88
CA LYS A 28 35.50 -41.25 -17.49
C LYS A 28 34.74 -40.27 -16.60
N ARG A 29 34.25 -40.75 -15.46
CA ARG A 29 33.50 -39.94 -14.48
C ARG A 29 33.83 -40.29 -13.05
N TRP A 30 33.77 -39.30 -12.18
CA TRP A 30 33.88 -39.47 -10.74
C TRP A 30 32.53 -39.85 -10.14
N VAL A 31 32.51 -40.83 -9.25
CA VAL A 31 31.31 -41.27 -8.53
C VAL A 31 31.63 -41.39 -7.04
N LEU A 32 30.85 -40.70 -6.21
CA LEU A 32 30.83 -40.91 -4.76
C LEU A 32 29.76 -41.93 -4.40
N ARG A 33 30.17 -43.04 -3.78
CA ARG A 33 29.30 -43.99 -3.11
C ARG A 33 29.19 -43.61 -1.63
N THR A 34 27.98 -43.27 -1.18
CA THR A 34 27.72 -42.93 0.23
C THR A 34 26.40 -43.54 0.70
N VAL A 35 26.20 -43.60 2.01
CA VAL A 35 24.90 -43.98 2.61
C VAL A 35 24.14 -42.70 2.92
N VAL A 36 22.92 -42.59 2.40
CA VAL A 36 21.99 -41.49 2.70
C VAL A 36 20.75 -42.10 3.31
N ARG A 37 20.42 -41.73 4.56
CA ARG A 37 19.25 -42.25 5.30
C ARG A 37 19.14 -43.79 5.25
N GLY A 38 20.24 -44.48 5.56
CA GLY A 38 20.31 -45.96 5.59
C GLY A 38 20.38 -46.65 4.22
N ARG A 39 20.25 -45.93 3.10
CA ARG A 39 20.34 -46.50 1.75
C ARG A 39 21.65 -46.14 1.06
N ARG A 40 22.35 -47.13 0.52
CA ARG A 40 23.54 -46.91 -0.32
C ARG A 40 23.13 -46.23 -1.64
N ARG A 41 23.82 -45.16 -2.00
CA ARG A 41 23.61 -44.41 -3.25
C ARG A 41 24.94 -44.07 -3.91
N ASP A 42 24.93 -44.10 -5.25
CA ASP A 42 26.02 -43.62 -6.10
C ASP A 42 25.67 -42.23 -6.63
N MET A 43 26.58 -41.27 -6.46
CA MET A 43 26.41 -39.88 -6.87
C MET A 43 27.52 -39.46 -7.82
N GLY A 44 27.18 -39.16 -9.07
CA GLY A 44 28.17 -38.68 -10.04
C GLY A 44 28.66 -37.28 -9.70
N LEU A 45 29.98 -37.08 -9.61
CA LEU A 45 30.60 -35.78 -9.29
C LEU A 45 31.05 -34.99 -10.52
N GLY A 46 30.95 -35.59 -11.72
CA GLY A 46 31.33 -34.96 -12.99
C GLY A 46 32.31 -35.81 -13.80
N GLY A 47 32.54 -35.40 -15.05
CA GLY A 47 33.50 -36.05 -15.94
C GLY A 47 34.94 -35.66 -15.62
N VAL A 48 35.90 -36.55 -15.85
CA VAL A 48 37.33 -36.28 -15.55
C VAL A 48 37.89 -35.11 -16.36
N ARG A 49 37.28 -34.78 -17.52
CA ARG A 49 37.67 -33.62 -18.34
C ARG A 49 37.34 -32.27 -17.69
N THR A 50 36.29 -32.21 -16.88
CA THR A 50 35.80 -30.97 -16.26
C THR A 50 36.07 -30.92 -14.76
N VAL A 51 36.31 -32.05 -14.12
CA VAL A 51 36.54 -32.16 -12.68
C VAL A 51 37.85 -32.91 -12.42
N SER A 52 38.83 -32.20 -11.86
CA SER A 52 40.11 -32.80 -11.48
C SER A 52 39.94 -33.76 -10.29
N LEU A 53 40.90 -34.67 -10.09
CA LEU A 53 40.88 -35.57 -8.93
C LEU A 53 40.85 -34.80 -7.60
N ALA A 54 41.57 -33.69 -7.51
CA ALA A 54 41.59 -32.84 -6.31
C ALA A 54 40.21 -32.24 -6.03
N GLN A 55 39.55 -31.68 -7.06
CA GLN A 55 38.19 -31.16 -6.95
C GLN A 55 37.19 -32.28 -6.57
N ALA A 56 37.31 -33.46 -7.19
CA ALA A 56 36.47 -34.60 -6.87
C ALA A 56 36.60 -35.03 -5.39
N ARG A 57 37.80 -35.01 -4.81
CA ARG A 57 38.04 -35.31 -3.39
C ARG A 57 37.39 -34.28 -2.46
N VAL A 58 37.54 -32.99 -2.75
CA VAL A 58 36.92 -31.90 -1.97
C VAL A 58 35.39 -32.02 -2.01
N THR A 59 34.80 -32.17 -3.19
CA THR A 59 33.36 -32.34 -3.35
C THR A 59 32.86 -33.62 -2.66
N ALA A 60 33.60 -34.72 -2.78
CA ALA A 60 33.27 -35.97 -2.11
C ALA A 60 33.31 -35.84 -0.57
N GLN A 61 34.25 -35.08 -0.02
CA GLN A 61 34.33 -34.82 1.41
C GLN A 61 33.14 -33.99 1.89
N ARG A 62 32.79 -32.92 1.18
CA ARG A 62 31.62 -32.07 1.48
C ARG A 62 30.33 -32.89 1.51
N TYR A 63 30.02 -33.64 0.45
CA TYR A 63 28.79 -34.44 0.40
C TYR A 63 28.76 -35.58 1.43
N ARG A 64 29.90 -36.16 1.79
CA ARG A 64 29.97 -37.11 2.92
C ARG A 64 29.70 -36.47 4.26
N ALA A 65 30.13 -35.22 4.48
CA ALA A 65 29.83 -34.49 5.71
C ALA A 65 28.31 -34.25 5.85
N ILE A 66 27.65 -33.84 4.76
CA ILE A 66 26.20 -33.65 4.72
C ILE A 66 25.46 -34.96 5.01
N ALA A 67 25.85 -36.05 4.35
CA ALA A 67 25.22 -37.36 4.57
C ALA A 67 25.42 -37.87 6.00
N ARG A 68 26.60 -37.67 6.61
CA ARG A 68 26.87 -38.04 8.02
C ARG A 68 26.08 -37.18 9.00
N GLY A 69 25.82 -35.92 8.67
CA GLY A 69 24.97 -35.02 9.46
C GLY A 69 23.46 -35.27 9.31
N GLY A 70 23.04 -36.31 8.59
CA GLY A 70 21.62 -36.65 8.39
C GLY A 70 20.94 -35.95 7.20
N GLY A 71 21.65 -35.10 6.46
CA GLY A 71 21.15 -34.44 5.25
C GLY A 71 21.18 -35.33 4.00
N ASP A 72 20.49 -34.92 2.92
CA ASP A 72 20.57 -35.57 1.60
C ASP A 72 21.45 -34.72 0.64
N PRO A 73 22.64 -35.19 0.25
CA PRO A 73 23.51 -34.46 -0.69
C PRO A 73 22.89 -34.24 -2.08
N LEU A 74 21.90 -35.04 -2.48
CA LEU A 74 21.17 -34.81 -3.74
C LEU A 74 20.19 -33.65 -3.62
N GLU A 75 19.60 -33.42 -2.45
CA GLU A 75 18.78 -32.23 -2.18
C GLU A 75 19.65 -30.97 -2.18
N GLU A 76 20.83 -31.02 -1.55
CA GLU A 76 21.82 -29.93 -1.60
C GLU A 76 22.26 -29.63 -3.04
N ARG A 77 22.56 -30.66 -3.84
CA ARG A 77 22.92 -30.45 -5.25
C ARG A 77 21.76 -29.86 -6.06
N ARG A 78 20.52 -30.26 -5.76
CA ARG A 78 19.31 -29.72 -6.43
C ARG A 78 19.03 -28.28 -6.00
N SER A 79 19.30 -27.90 -4.76
CA SER A 79 19.19 -26.52 -4.29
C SER A 79 20.28 -25.64 -4.92
N GLU A 80 21.49 -26.17 -5.11
CA GLU A 80 22.56 -25.50 -5.87
C GLU A 80 22.23 -25.36 -7.36
N SER A 81 21.50 -26.31 -7.95
CA SER A 81 21.10 -26.28 -9.37
C SER A 81 19.81 -25.51 -9.65
N LYS A 82 19.04 -25.12 -8.62
CA LYS A 82 17.91 -24.21 -8.82
C LYS A 82 18.50 -22.87 -9.22
N GLU A 83 18.38 -22.53 -10.50
CA GLU A 83 18.76 -21.24 -11.03
C GLU A 83 18.06 -20.16 -10.22
N THR A 84 18.82 -19.53 -9.33
CA THR A 84 18.26 -18.57 -8.37
C THR A 84 17.79 -17.37 -9.18
N PRO A 85 16.51 -16.99 -9.10
CA PRO A 85 16.02 -15.85 -9.86
C PRO A 85 16.77 -14.59 -9.47
N THR A 86 16.94 -13.68 -10.41
CA THR A 86 17.41 -12.33 -10.10
C THR A 86 16.38 -11.62 -9.23
N PHE A 87 16.81 -10.60 -8.48
CA PHE A 87 15.91 -9.82 -7.64
C PHE A 87 14.74 -9.24 -8.45
N GLU A 88 15.01 -8.76 -9.67
CA GLU A 88 13.98 -8.24 -10.57
C GLU A 88 12.96 -9.32 -10.96
N LYS A 89 13.41 -10.50 -11.39
CA LYS A 89 12.51 -11.62 -11.72
C LYS A 89 11.68 -12.04 -10.50
N ALA A 90 12.29 -12.10 -9.31
CA ALA A 90 11.58 -12.37 -8.07
C ALA A 90 10.52 -11.29 -7.77
N ALA A 91 10.88 -10.01 -7.93
CA ALA A 91 9.98 -8.89 -7.71
C ALA A 91 8.77 -8.90 -8.66
N ILE A 92 8.98 -9.21 -9.94
CA ILE A 92 7.91 -9.35 -10.94
C ILE A 92 6.99 -10.52 -10.58
N THR A 93 7.52 -11.65 -10.12
CA THR A 93 6.71 -12.79 -9.67
C THR A 93 5.83 -12.42 -8.48
N VAL A 94 6.42 -11.77 -7.47
CA VAL A 94 5.67 -11.28 -6.29
C VAL A 94 4.61 -10.27 -6.71
N TYR A 95 4.96 -9.32 -7.58
CA TYR A 95 4.03 -8.33 -8.11
C TYR A 95 2.83 -9.01 -8.78
N LYS A 96 3.05 -9.96 -9.69
CA LYS A 96 1.97 -10.70 -10.36
C LYS A 96 1.05 -11.44 -9.39
N GLY A 97 1.59 -11.98 -8.29
CA GLY A 97 0.80 -12.63 -7.24
C GLY A 97 -0.02 -11.65 -6.39
N LEU A 98 0.48 -10.42 -6.18
CA LEU A 98 -0.19 -9.40 -5.38
C LEU A 98 -1.21 -8.57 -6.16
N VAL A 99 -1.01 -8.36 -7.46
CA VAL A 99 -1.91 -7.55 -8.31
C VAL A 99 -3.39 -7.96 -8.19
N PRO A 100 -3.77 -9.26 -8.23
CA PRO A 100 -5.16 -9.67 -8.06
C PRO A 100 -5.77 -9.29 -6.71
N THR A 101 -4.96 -9.10 -5.68
CA THR A 101 -5.42 -8.72 -4.34
C THR A 101 -5.68 -7.21 -4.21
N TRP A 102 -5.17 -6.40 -5.13
CA TRP A 102 -5.30 -4.95 -5.07
C TRP A 102 -6.47 -4.45 -5.91
N LYS A 103 -7.40 -3.77 -5.26
CA LYS A 103 -8.56 -3.14 -5.93
C LYS A 103 -8.20 -1.89 -6.73
N ASN A 104 -7.03 -1.27 -6.47
CA ASN A 104 -6.63 -0.01 -7.07
C ASN A 104 -5.42 -0.22 -8.00
N SER A 105 -5.64 -0.05 -9.31
CA SER A 105 -4.60 -0.19 -10.35
C SER A 105 -3.45 0.81 -10.19
N LYS A 106 -3.69 2.01 -9.66
CA LYS A 106 -2.62 2.98 -9.37
C LYS A 106 -1.70 2.50 -8.25
N HIS A 107 -2.25 1.82 -7.25
CA HIS A 107 -1.44 1.24 -6.19
C HIS A 107 -0.54 0.12 -6.73
N ALA A 108 -1.07 -0.71 -7.63
CA ALA A 108 -0.30 -1.73 -8.33
C ALA A 108 0.87 -1.11 -9.12
N ALA A 109 0.57 -0.14 -9.99
CA ALA A 109 1.59 0.56 -10.76
C ALA A 109 2.65 1.23 -9.86
N GLN A 110 2.22 1.88 -8.78
CA GLN A 110 3.15 2.51 -7.84
C GLN A 110 4.08 1.48 -7.17
N TRP A 111 3.59 0.27 -6.91
CA TRP A 111 4.36 -0.80 -6.28
C TRP A 111 5.61 -1.14 -7.09
N ILE A 112 5.42 -1.48 -8.37
CA ILE A 112 6.50 -1.90 -9.26
C ILE A 112 7.38 -0.72 -9.69
N ASN A 113 6.80 0.43 -10.06
CA ASN A 113 7.55 1.60 -10.53
C ASN A 113 8.57 2.12 -9.51
N THR A 114 8.30 1.95 -8.21
CA THR A 114 9.25 2.38 -7.17
C THR A 114 10.43 1.40 -7.06
N LEU A 115 10.21 0.11 -7.28
CA LEU A 115 11.30 -0.87 -7.37
C LEU A 115 12.13 -0.64 -8.63
N GLU A 116 11.49 -0.41 -9.77
CA GLU A 116 12.14 -0.05 -11.04
C GLU A 116 13.01 1.19 -10.91
N ARG A 117 12.51 2.21 -10.21
CA ARG A 117 13.23 3.48 -10.06
C ARG A 117 14.41 3.40 -9.11
N TYR A 118 14.27 2.70 -7.98
CA TYR A 118 15.24 2.80 -6.88
C TYR A 118 16.02 1.51 -6.61
N ALA A 119 15.42 0.34 -6.82
CA ALA A 119 16.05 -0.95 -6.49
C ALA A 119 16.65 -1.65 -7.71
N PHE A 120 15.93 -1.74 -8.83
CA PHE A 120 16.36 -2.50 -10.01
C PHE A 120 17.70 -2.02 -10.59
N PRO A 121 18.01 -0.70 -10.65
CA PRO A 121 19.30 -0.24 -11.16
C PRO A 121 20.50 -0.73 -10.32
N LEU A 122 20.28 -1.03 -9.03
CA LEU A 122 21.34 -1.35 -8.08
C LEU A 122 21.44 -2.85 -7.74
N ILE A 123 20.31 -3.57 -7.75
CA ILE A 123 20.21 -4.98 -7.37
C ILE A 123 19.37 -5.84 -8.31
N GLY A 124 18.64 -5.26 -9.26
CA GLY A 124 17.74 -5.96 -10.18
C GLY A 124 18.34 -7.21 -10.84
N PRO A 125 19.50 -7.12 -11.52
CA PRO A 125 20.11 -8.26 -12.20
C PRO A 125 20.82 -9.25 -11.27
N ARG A 126 20.99 -8.93 -9.98
CA ARG A 126 21.71 -9.81 -9.05
C ARG A 126 20.83 -10.97 -8.58
N PRO A 127 21.38 -12.19 -8.39
CA PRO A 127 20.64 -13.30 -7.81
C PRO A 127 20.05 -12.93 -6.45
N VAL A 128 18.78 -13.27 -6.20
CA VAL A 128 18.09 -12.86 -4.97
C VAL A 128 18.82 -13.34 -3.70
N ARG A 129 19.45 -14.53 -3.76
CA ARG A 129 20.25 -15.10 -2.66
C ARG A 129 21.47 -14.26 -2.24
N GLN A 130 21.91 -13.33 -3.08
CA GLN A 130 23.10 -12.51 -2.85
C GLN A 130 22.77 -11.10 -2.38
N ILE A 131 21.49 -10.79 -2.13
CA ILE A 131 21.08 -9.47 -1.65
C ILE A 131 21.41 -9.36 -0.17
N THR A 132 22.16 -8.31 0.19
CA THR A 132 22.67 -8.08 1.55
C THR A 132 22.04 -6.85 2.20
N SER A 133 22.22 -6.67 3.51
CA SER A 133 21.82 -5.45 4.22
C SER A 133 22.55 -4.21 3.70
N ALA A 134 23.81 -4.34 3.30
CA ALA A 134 24.59 -3.25 2.69
C ALA A 134 23.99 -2.78 1.36
N ASP A 135 23.44 -3.71 0.57
CA ASP A 135 22.73 -3.35 -0.66
C ASP A 135 21.45 -2.56 -0.37
N VAL A 136 20.68 -2.99 0.62
CA VAL A 136 19.45 -2.30 1.03
C VAL A 136 19.77 -0.91 1.60
N LEU A 137 20.81 -0.79 2.44
CA LEU A 137 21.30 0.49 2.95
C LEU A 137 21.63 1.44 1.81
N ARG A 138 22.42 0.99 0.83
CA ARG A 138 22.81 1.79 -0.34
C ARG A 138 21.59 2.31 -1.14
N ILE A 139 20.53 1.52 -1.23
CA ILE A 139 19.29 1.91 -1.91
C ILE A 139 18.49 2.94 -1.09
N LEU A 140 18.38 2.71 0.22
CA LEU A 140 17.50 3.52 1.08
C LEU A 140 18.15 4.83 1.52
N SER A 141 19.44 4.84 1.84
CA SER A 141 20.15 5.99 2.41
C SER A 141 19.93 7.31 1.65
N PRO A 142 20.02 7.35 0.30
CA PRO A 142 19.86 8.62 -0.44
C PRO A 142 18.47 9.24 -0.31
N ILE A 143 17.44 8.41 -0.14
CA ILE A 143 16.04 8.86 -0.06
C ILE A 143 15.48 8.83 1.36
N TRP A 144 16.27 8.36 2.34
CA TRP A 144 15.77 8.06 3.67
C TRP A 144 15.30 9.30 4.42
N THR A 145 16.04 10.41 4.35
CA THR A 145 15.67 11.67 4.99
C THR A 145 14.92 12.60 4.02
N GLU A 146 15.30 12.60 2.74
CA GLU A 146 14.69 13.47 1.72
C GLU A 146 13.26 13.03 1.35
N LYS A 147 13.00 11.72 1.28
CA LYS A 147 11.70 11.13 0.88
C LYS A 147 11.27 10.00 1.84
N PRO A 148 11.01 10.30 3.13
CA PRO A 148 10.83 9.28 4.18
C PRO A 148 9.77 8.22 3.87
N GLU A 149 8.59 8.64 3.43
CA GLU A 149 7.47 7.73 3.12
C GLU A 149 7.78 6.84 1.90
N THR A 150 8.47 7.38 0.89
CA THR A 150 8.89 6.60 -0.28
C THR A 150 9.92 5.55 0.13
N ALA A 151 10.88 5.93 0.99
CA ALA A 151 11.91 5.02 1.49
C ALA A 151 11.32 3.88 2.32
N LYS A 152 10.37 4.17 3.23
CA LYS A 152 9.67 3.13 4.01
C LYS A 152 8.90 2.16 3.13
N ARG A 153 8.13 2.68 2.16
CA ARG A 153 7.39 1.84 1.21
C ARG A 153 8.34 0.98 0.37
N LEU A 154 9.47 1.53 -0.06
CA LEU A 154 10.49 0.78 -0.80
C LEU A 154 11.07 -0.35 0.06
N ALA A 155 11.43 -0.07 1.32
CA ALA A 155 11.92 -1.08 2.26
C ALA A 155 10.91 -2.23 2.46
N GLN A 156 9.63 -1.90 2.66
CA GLN A 156 8.55 -2.88 2.78
C GLN A 156 8.43 -3.77 1.52
N ARG A 157 8.60 -3.18 0.34
CA ARG A 157 8.53 -3.90 -0.94
C ARG A 157 9.72 -4.83 -1.14
N ILE A 158 10.93 -4.36 -0.85
CA ILE A 158 12.14 -5.21 -0.87
C ILE A 158 11.97 -6.38 0.12
N SER A 159 11.49 -6.11 1.33
CA SER A 159 11.21 -7.13 2.35
C SER A 159 10.19 -8.16 1.85
N ALA A 160 9.13 -7.74 1.16
CA ALA A 160 8.16 -8.66 0.57
C ALA A 160 8.79 -9.61 -0.46
N VAL A 161 9.71 -9.12 -1.29
CA VAL A 161 10.45 -9.94 -2.27
C VAL A 161 11.37 -10.94 -1.56
N ILE A 162 12.11 -10.50 -0.53
CA ILE A 162 12.98 -11.40 0.23
C ILE A 162 12.17 -12.47 0.99
N LYS A 163 11.05 -12.10 1.61
CA LYS A 163 10.16 -13.06 2.29
C LYS A 163 9.64 -14.12 1.33
N TRP A 164 9.21 -13.73 0.13
CA TRP A 164 8.83 -14.67 -0.91
C TRP A 164 10.00 -15.58 -1.32
N ALA A 165 11.20 -15.01 -1.48
CA ALA A 165 12.39 -15.78 -1.84
C ALA A 165 12.77 -16.79 -0.74
N ARG A 166 12.64 -16.43 0.55
CA ARG A 166 12.82 -17.34 1.69
C ARG A 166 11.79 -18.46 1.68
N ALA A 167 10.50 -18.13 1.54
CA ALA A 167 9.43 -19.11 1.47
C ALA A 167 9.59 -20.08 0.27
N SER A 168 10.16 -19.60 -0.84
CA SER A 168 10.43 -20.38 -2.04
C SER A 168 11.75 -21.18 -1.98
N GLY A 169 12.53 -21.04 -0.90
CA GLY A 169 13.84 -21.69 -0.73
C GLY A 169 14.96 -21.10 -1.59
N PHE A 170 14.80 -19.88 -2.12
CA PHE A 170 15.83 -19.17 -2.90
C PHE A 170 16.70 -18.23 -2.05
N TYR A 171 16.35 -18.00 -0.79
CA TYR A 171 17.09 -17.12 0.12
C TYR A 171 17.25 -17.79 1.48
N THR A 172 18.44 -17.69 2.06
CA THR A 172 18.77 -18.22 3.39
C THR A 172 19.22 -17.09 4.31
N GLY A 173 18.96 -17.23 5.61
CA GLY A 173 19.25 -16.20 6.61
C GLY A 173 18.13 -15.18 6.78
N ASP A 174 18.41 -14.14 7.56
CA ASP A 174 17.43 -13.13 7.96
C ASP A 174 17.11 -12.12 6.86
N ASP A 175 15.99 -11.40 7.02
CA ASP A 175 15.61 -10.36 6.07
C ASP A 175 16.62 -9.21 6.15
N PRO A 176 17.42 -8.95 5.09
CA PRO A 176 18.47 -7.94 5.09
C PRO A 176 17.90 -6.53 5.26
N VAL A 177 16.61 -6.33 5.01
CA VAL A 177 15.91 -5.05 5.24
C VAL A 177 15.88 -4.71 6.72
N VAL A 178 15.70 -5.69 7.61
CA VAL A 178 15.64 -5.44 9.06
C VAL A 178 16.97 -4.87 9.55
N SER A 179 18.07 -5.50 9.20
CA SER A 179 19.41 -5.03 9.57
C SER A 179 19.75 -3.70 8.91
N ALA A 180 19.32 -3.47 7.68
CA ALA A 180 19.51 -2.18 7.00
C ALA A 180 18.75 -1.04 7.70
N LEU A 181 17.50 -1.28 8.10
CA LEU A 181 16.71 -0.29 8.82
C LEU A 181 17.33 0.06 10.19
N ALA A 182 17.97 -0.89 10.85
CA ALA A 182 18.69 -0.64 12.11
C ALA A 182 19.92 0.26 11.93
N GLY A 183 20.55 0.25 10.75
CA GLY A 183 21.68 1.11 10.41
C GLY A 183 21.31 2.51 9.91
N LEU A 184 20.02 2.79 9.68
CA LEU A 184 19.55 4.08 9.20
C LEU A 184 19.18 5.00 10.37
N PRO A 185 19.39 6.33 10.24
CA PRO A 185 19.05 7.26 11.30
C PRO A 185 17.55 7.25 11.57
N ARG A 186 17.15 7.47 12.83
CA ARG A 186 15.74 7.64 13.17
C ARG A 186 15.18 8.83 12.41
N GLN A 187 14.12 8.59 11.63
CA GLN A 187 13.36 9.67 11.03
C GLN A 187 12.58 10.38 12.14
N LYS A 188 12.77 11.70 12.28
CA LYS A 188 11.88 12.51 13.09
C LYS A 188 10.53 12.55 12.37
N HIS A 189 9.50 12.03 13.03
CA HIS A 189 8.14 12.24 12.61
C HIS A 189 7.68 13.58 13.17
N ASP A 190 7.99 14.66 12.46
CA ASP A 190 7.15 15.83 12.62
C ASP A 190 5.81 15.45 12.00
N VAL A 191 4.84 15.14 12.84
CA VAL A 191 3.44 14.99 12.41
C VAL A 191 3.03 16.37 11.93
N GLN A 192 3.29 16.66 10.66
CA GLN A 192 2.71 17.81 10.00
C GLN A 192 1.22 17.51 9.87
N HIS A 193 0.45 17.96 10.84
CA HIS A 193 -0.98 18.05 10.69
C HIS A 193 -1.25 18.80 9.39
N HIS A 194 -2.11 18.23 8.54
CA HIS A 194 -2.53 18.92 7.33
C HIS A 194 -2.98 20.32 7.72
N ALA A 195 -2.38 21.36 7.14
CA ALA A 195 -2.76 22.74 7.41
C ALA A 195 -4.30 22.83 7.31
N SER A 196 -4.92 23.12 8.45
CA SER A 196 -6.36 23.35 8.58
C SER A 196 -6.60 24.84 8.67
N LEU A 197 -7.76 25.27 8.19
CA LEU A 197 -8.25 26.61 8.43
C LEU A 197 -9.00 26.59 9.76
N HIS A 198 -8.73 27.51 10.68
CA HIS A 198 -9.55 27.62 11.89
C HIS A 198 -11.01 27.81 11.50
N PHE A 199 -11.94 27.18 12.21
CA PHE A 199 -13.34 27.13 11.78
C PHE A 199 -13.98 28.53 11.67
N ASP A 200 -13.52 29.49 12.48
CA ASP A 200 -13.93 30.91 12.42
C ASP A 200 -13.66 31.60 11.08
N HIS A 201 -12.69 31.11 10.30
CA HIS A 201 -12.38 31.67 8.98
C HIS A 201 -13.12 30.96 7.85
N VAL A 202 -13.84 29.86 8.13
CA VAL A 202 -14.59 29.12 7.09
C VAL A 202 -15.73 29.96 6.50
N PRO A 203 -16.51 30.76 7.26
CA PRO A 203 -17.52 31.64 6.67
C PRO A 203 -16.94 32.65 5.67
N GLU A 204 -15.79 33.26 6.01
CA GLU A 204 -15.09 34.19 5.11
C GLU A 204 -14.60 33.48 3.85
N LEU A 205 -14.07 32.25 3.99
CA LEU A 205 -13.69 31.40 2.87
C LEU A 205 -14.88 31.14 1.93
N ILE A 206 -16.06 30.84 2.44
CA ILE A 206 -17.26 30.63 1.59
C ILE A 206 -17.58 31.88 0.79
N GLY A 207 -17.52 33.07 1.41
CA GLY A 207 -17.68 34.35 0.71
C GLY A 207 -16.65 34.54 -0.41
N LYS A 208 -15.37 34.34 -0.10
CA LYS A 208 -14.27 34.43 -1.08
C LYS A 208 -14.39 33.39 -2.21
N LEU A 209 -14.80 32.17 -1.88
CA LEU A 209 -15.02 31.09 -2.84
C LEU A 209 -16.09 31.47 -3.84
N ARG A 210 -17.24 31.97 -3.37
CA ARG A 210 -18.35 32.42 -4.23
C ARG A 210 -17.94 33.59 -5.12
N ALA A 211 -17.04 34.47 -4.67
CA ALA A 211 -16.57 35.62 -5.46
C ALA A 211 -15.41 35.32 -6.42
N CYS A 212 -14.63 34.25 -6.21
CA CYS A 212 -13.42 34.00 -6.99
C CYS A 212 -13.70 33.59 -8.46
N SER A 213 -12.67 33.74 -9.32
CA SER A 213 -12.68 33.43 -10.76
C SER A 213 -12.43 31.96 -11.10
N ALA A 214 -12.57 31.05 -10.13
CA ALA A 214 -12.50 29.60 -10.42
C ALA A 214 -13.72 29.15 -11.25
N LYS A 215 -13.58 28.00 -11.94
CA LYS A 215 -14.67 27.43 -12.73
C LYS A 215 -15.90 27.16 -11.86
N PRO A 216 -17.14 27.44 -12.31
CA PRO A 216 -18.36 27.29 -11.50
C PRO A 216 -18.50 25.90 -10.88
N GLU A 217 -18.29 24.83 -11.63
CA GLU A 217 -18.37 23.45 -11.14
C GLU A 217 -17.38 23.15 -10.01
N SER A 218 -16.20 23.78 -10.04
CA SER A 218 -15.16 23.60 -9.02
C SER A 218 -15.48 24.37 -7.74
N LYS A 219 -16.14 25.52 -7.88
CA LYS A 219 -16.61 26.33 -6.74
C LYS A 219 -17.72 25.59 -6.00
N LEU A 220 -18.73 25.13 -6.73
CA LEU A 220 -19.86 24.39 -6.17
C LEU A 220 -19.39 23.08 -5.54
N ALA A 221 -18.46 22.34 -6.16
CA ALA A 221 -17.92 21.12 -5.57
C ALA A 221 -17.17 21.36 -4.24
N LEU A 222 -16.36 22.43 -4.15
CA LEU A 222 -15.66 22.77 -2.92
C LEU A 222 -16.62 23.23 -1.82
N GLU A 223 -17.60 24.06 -2.17
CA GLU A 223 -18.62 24.52 -1.22
C GLU A 223 -19.50 23.36 -0.72
N PHE A 224 -19.91 22.45 -1.61
CA PHE A 224 -20.63 21.23 -1.23
C PHE A 224 -19.81 20.34 -0.30
N LEU A 225 -18.50 20.21 -0.54
CA LEU A 225 -17.59 19.49 0.35
C LEU A 225 -17.56 20.10 1.75
N ILE A 226 -17.52 21.43 1.85
CA ILE A 226 -17.56 22.14 3.14
C ILE A 226 -18.90 21.86 3.84
N LEU A 227 -20.02 22.07 3.15
CA LEU A 227 -21.36 21.89 3.70
C LEU A 227 -21.67 20.47 4.17
N THR A 228 -21.14 19.46 3.46
CA THR A 228 -21.38 18.04 3.77
C THR A 228 -20.31 17.42 4.66
N ALA A 229 -19.19 18.11 4.85
CA ALA A 229 -17.95 17.59 5.41
C ALA A 229 -17.49 16.27 4.76
N ALA A 230 -17.88 15.96 3.52
CA ALA A 230 -17.56 14.70 2.82
C ALA A 230 -16.12 14.67 2.28
N ARG A 231 -15.63 13.51 1.85
CA ARG A 231 -14.27 13.40 1.30
C ARG A 231 -14.23 13.91 -0.14
N THR A 232 -13.08 14.45 -0.54
CA THR A 232 -12.83 14.92 -1.92
C THR A 232 -13.27 13.91 -2.98
N ILE A 233 -12.88 12.64 -2.84
CA ILE A 233 -13.24 11.61 -3.84
C ILE A 233 -14.74 11.29 -3.87
N GLU A 234 -15.42 11.40 -2.72
CA GLU A 234 -16.87 11.17 -2.61
C GLU A 234 -17.61 12.27 -3.38
N VAL A 235 -17.22 13.53 -3.16
CA VAL A 235 -17.81 14.72 -3.82
C VAL A 235 -17.54 14.75 -5.32
N LEU A 236 -16.29 14.54 -5.74
CA LEU A 236 -15.94 14.65 -7.17
C LEU A 236 -16.62 13.58 -8.04
N GLY A 237 -16.94 12.43 -7.46
CA GLY A 237 -17.65 11.35 -8.13
C GLY A 237 -19.12 11.24 -7.72
N ALA A 238 -19.71 12.27 -7.10
CA ALA A 238 -21.10 12.24 -6.70
C ALA A 238 -22.02 12.25 -7.92
N GLU A 239 -23.02 11.37 -7.91
CA GLU A 239 -23.98 11.19 -9.00
C GLU A 239 -25.38 11.57 -8.54
N TRP A 240 -26.20 12.06 -9.47
CA TRP A 240 -27.56 12.46 -9.16
C TRP A 240 -28.46 11.32 -8.68
N GLY A 241 -28.17 10.09 -9.11
CA GLY A 241 -28.86 8.88 -8.62
C GLY A 241 -28.60 8.59 -7.14
N GLU A 242 -27.64 9.25 -6.51
CA GLU A 242 -27.34 9.12 -5.08
C GLU A 242 -28.10 10.14 -4.21
N ILE A 243 -28.80 11.10 -4.83
CA ILE A 243 -29.53 12.16 -4.14
C ILE A 243 -31.01 11.80 -4.03
N ASP A 244 -31.48 11.58 -2.80
CA ASP A 244 -32.89 11.49 -2.45
C ASP A 244 -33.39 12.89 -2.09
N LEU A 245 -34.04 13.56 -3.06
CA LEU A 245 -34.54 14.93 -2.90
C LEU A 245 -35.68 15.02 -1.88
N GLU A 246 -36.53 13.99 -1.78
CA GLU A 246 -37.66 13.95 -0.85
C GLU A 246 -37.16 13.84 0.59
N LYS A 247 -36.24 12.92 0.85
CA LYS A 247 -35.68 12.71 2.20
C LYS A 247 -34.56 13.71 2.53
N ARG A 248 -34.13 14.51 1.55
CA ARG A 248 -32.95 15.39 1.59
C ARG A 248 -31.72 14.64 2.08
N LEU A 249 -31.37 13.58 1.37
CA LEU A 249 -30.25 12.69 1.69
C LEU A 249 -29.36 12.50 0.47
N TRP A 250 -28.05 12.51 0.72
CA TRP A 250 -27.07 11.99 -0.22
C TRP A 250 -26.57 10.64 0.29
N VAL A 251 -26.77 9.57 -0.48
CA VAL A 251 -26.43 8.20 -0.09
C VAL A 251 -25.20 7.74 -0.88
N VAL A 252 -24.03 7.87 -0.28
CA VAL A 252 -22.77 7.44 -0.89
C VAL A 252 -22.64 5.91 -0.77
N PRO A 253 -22.56 5.18 -1.89
CA PRO A 253 -22.52 3.72 -1.87
C PRO A 253 -21.21 3.20 -1.26
N ALA A 254 -21.31 2.04 -0.59
CA ALA A 254 -20.17 1.36 0.01
C ALA A 254 -18.98 1.14 -0.94
N SER A 255 -19.23 0.98 -2.24
CA SER A 255 -18.19 0.83 -3.27
C SER A 255 -17.27 2.05 -3.41
N ARG A 256 -17.76 3.26 -3.12
CA ARG A 256 -16.99 4.51 -3.15
C ARG A 256 -16.42 4.92 -1.79
N MET A 257 -16.87 4.26 -0.72
CA MET A 257 -16.47 4.58 0.65
C MET A 257 -15.18 3.86 1.07
N LYS A 258 -14.27 4.59 1.72
CA LYS A 258 -13.02 4.04 2.28
C LYS A 258 -13.28 2.88 3.25
N MET A 259 -14.37 2.95 4.00
CA MET A 259 -14.75 1.97 5.02
C MET A 259 -15.61 0.82 4.48
N LYS A 260 -15.97 0.84 3.18
CA LYS A 260 -16.86 -0.15 2.54
C LYS A 260 -18.23 -0.29 3.20
N GLU A 261 -18.70 0.78 3.84
CA GLU A 261 -20.04 0.90 4.40
C GLU A 261 -20.71 2.09 3.73
N THR A 262 -22.01 1.99 3.46
CA THR A 262 -22.80 3.07 2.88
C THR A 262 -22.81 4.26 3.83
N HIS A 263 -22.57 5.46 3.30
CA HIS A 263 -22.61 6.70 4.08
C HIS A 263 -23.78 7.56 3.68
N ARG A 264 -24.69 7.82 4.63
CA ARG A 264 -25.83 8.72 4.41
C ARG A 264 -25.47 10.10 4.94
N VAL A 265 -25.54 11.11 4.09
CA VAL A 265 -25.24 12.51 4.43
C VAL A 265 -26.55 13.30 4.39
N PRO A 266 -26.99 13.91 5.50
CA PRO A 266 -28.16 14.77 5.48
C PRO A 266 -27.85 16.06 4.71
N LEU A 267 -28.73 16.42 3.77
CA LEU A 267 -28.60 17.61 2.95
C LEU A 267 -29.34 18.77 3.60
N THR A 268 -28.60 19.82 3.94
CA THR A 268 -29.14 21.06 4.52
C THR A 268 -29.82 21.91 3.47
N SER A 269 -30.60 22.91 3.88
CA SER A 269 -31.20 23.89 2.96
C SER A 269 -30.15 24.59 2.10
N HIS A 270 -28.97 24.87 2.66
CA HIS A 270 -27.83 25.42 1.91
C HIS A 270 -27.29 24.44 0.87
N ALA A 271 -27.14 23.16 1.22
CA ALA A 271 -26.70 22.13 0.28
C ALA A 271 -27.72 21.90 -0.84
N MET A 272 -29.02 21.94 -0.55
CA MET A 272 -30.09 21.79 -1.54
C MET A 272 -30.05 22.93 -2.58
N LYS A 273 -29.93 24.18 -2.14
CA LYS A 273 -29.78 25.35 -3.05
C LYS A 273 -28.54 25.23 -3.93
N LEU A 274 -27.43 24.72 -3.39
CA LEU A 274 -26.22 24.48 -4.15
C LEU A 274 -26.44 23.40 -5.22
N LEU A 275 -27.13 22.31 -4.88
CA LEU A 275 -27.47 21.26 -5.84
C LEU A 275 -28.35 21.79 -6.97
N GLU A 276 -29.34 22.64 -6.69
CA GLU A 276 -30.14 23.29 -7.74
C GLU A 276 -29.26 24.08 -8.73
N GLN A 277 -28.27 24.84 -8.23
CA GLN A 277 -27.30 25.55 -9.07
C GLN A 277 -26.43 24.58 -9.88
N ALA A 278 -25.97 23.50 -9.27
CA ALA A 278 -25.16 22.48 -9.95
C ALA A 278 -25.95 21.80 -11.07
N ARG A 279 -27.23 21.49 -10.85
CA ARG A 279 -28.11 20.92 -11.87
C ARG A 279 -28.32 21.88 -13.03
N ALA A 280 -28.55 23.16 -12.76
CA ALA A 280 -28.75 24.16 -13.80
C ALA A 280 -27.50 24.35 -14.68
N LEU A 281 -26.29 24.22 -14.10
CA LEU A 281 -25.03 24.32 -14.84
C LEU A 281 -24.77 23.14 -15.79
N SER A 282 -25.28 21.95 -15.46
CA SER A 282 -25.07 20.73 -16.26
C SER A 282 -26.30 19.81 -16.19
N PRO A 283 -27.40 20.16 -16.87
CA PRO A 283 -28.69 19.46 -16.75
C PRO A 283 -28.60 17.98 -17.13
N ASP A 284 -27.89 17.69 -18.22
CA ASP A 284 -27.80 16.35 -18.83
C ASP A 284 -26.72 15.46 -18.22
N SER A 285 -25.96 15.96 -17.24
CA SER A 285 -24.90 15.16 -16.62
C SER A 285 -25.47 14.19 -15.58
N GLN A 286 -24.92 12.97 -15.54
CA GLN A 286 -25.15 12.04 -14.42
C GLN A 286 -24.38 12.48 -13.16
N LEU A 287 -23.24 13.16 -13.33
CA LEU A 287 -22.43 13.68 -12.24
C LEU A 287 -23.00 15.00 -11.73
N ILE A 288 -22.87 15.24 -10.43
CA ILE A 288 -23.26 16.53 -9.83
C ILE A 288 -22.26 17.63 -10.23
N PHE A 289 -20.97 17.29 -10.30
CA PHE A 289 -19.89 18.24 -10.62
C PHE A 289 -18.99 17.71 -11.77
N PRO A 290 -19.51 17.65 -13.01
CA PRO A 290 -18.73 17.20 -14.16
C PRO A 290 -17.69 18.23 -14.57
N ASN A 291 -16.58 17.77 -15.16
CA ASN A 291 -15.76 18.62 -16.00
C ASN A 291 -16.53 18.94 -17.29
N HIS A 292 -16.89 20.21 -17.50
CA HIS A 292 -17.71 20.63 -18.65
C HIS A 292 -17.12 20.27 -20.03
N ILE A 293 -15.79 20.09 -20.13
CA ILE A 293 -15.12 19.75 -21.39
C ILE A 293 -15.18 18.24 -21.66
N THR A 294 -14.95 17.43 -20.63
CA THR A 294 -14.76 15.98 -20.82
C THR A 294 -15.95 15.14 -20.39
N GLY A 295 -16.93 15.73 -19.68
CA GLY A 295 -18.04 15.02 -19.04
C GLY A 295 -17.63 14.09 -17.88
N LYS A 296 -16.32 14.00 -17.58
CA LYS A 296 -15.76 13.12 -16.54
C LYS A 296 -15.70 13.83 -15.19
N PRO A 297 -15.51 13.09 -14.08
CA PRO A 297 -15.25 13.70 -12.77
C PRO A 297 -14.09 14.70 -12.82
N LEU A 298 -14.19 15.76 -12.03
CA LEU A 298 -13.09 16.69 -11.80
C LEU A 298 -11.85 15.95 -11.26
N SER A 299 -10.66 16.46 -11.59
CA SER A 299 -9.42 15.86 -11.10
C SER A 299 -9.32 15.96 -9.58
N TYR A 300 -8.66 14.99 -8.94
CA TYR A 300 -8.51 14.97 -7.47
C TYR A 300 -7.92 16.27 -6.90
N ASN A 301 -6.95 16.88 -7.61
CA ASN A 301 -6.28 18.10 -7.17
C ASN A 301 -7.06 19.37 -7.51
N THR A 302 -8.19 19.30 -8.23
CA THR A 302 -8.96 20.48 -8.64
C THR A 302 -9.35 21.33 -7.43
N LEU A 303 -9.95 20.73 -6.39
CA LEU A 303 -10.39 21.46 -5.21
C LEU A 303 -9.22 22.06 -4.42
N LEU A 304 -8.10 21.32 -4.35
CA LEU A 304 -6.88 21.81 -3.71
C LEU A 304 -6.32 23.03 -4.45
N PHE A 305 -6.34 23.02 -5.79
CA PHE A 305 -5.89 24.16 -6.59
C PHE A 305 -6.83 25.37 -6.47
N VAL A 306 -8.13 25.17 -6.28
CA VAL A 306 -9.03 26.29 -5.92
C VAL A 306 -8.59 26.91 -4.59
N LEU A 307 -8.43 26.12 -3.53
CA LEU A 307 -7.99 26.63 -2.23
C LEU A 307 -6.63 27.33 -2.29
N GLN A 308 -5.61 26.66 -2.83
CA GLN A 308 -4.23 27.13 -2.73
C GLN A 308 -3.88 28.17 -3.79
N ARG A 309 -4.32 27.98 -5.04
CA ARG A 309 -3.90 28.83 -6.17
C ARG A 309 -4.88 29.92 -6.54
N ARG A 310 -6.15 29.83 -6.14
CA ARG A 310 -7.15 30.87 -6.41
C ARG A 310 -7.47 31.70 -5.17
N LEU A 311 -7.50 31.05 -4.00
CA LEU A 311 -7.82 31.72 -2.74
C LEU A 311 -6.59 32.02 -1.88
N GLY A 312 -5.39 31.54 -2.28
CA GLY A 312 -4.13 31.83 -1.59
C GLY A 312 -4.02 31.20 -0.21
N LEU A 313 -4.84 30.20 0.11
CA LEU A 313 -4.82 29.55 1.42
C LEU A 313 -3.75 28.46 1.48
N THR A 314 -3.07 28.35 2.62
CA THR A 314 -2.15 27.23 2.91
C THR A 314 -2.90 25.95 3.29
N ALA A 315 -4.18 26.07 3.66
CA ALA A 315 -5.02 24.96 4.07
C ALA A 315 -5.20 23.90 2.96
N THR A 316 -5.45 22.66 3.38
CA THR A 316 -5.80 21.57 2.47
C THR A 316 -7.31 21.31 2.47
N VAL A 317 -7.82 20.67 1.41
CA VAL A 317 -9.23 20.23 1.35
C VAL A 317 -9.57 19.27 2.49
N HIS A 318 -8.61 18.42 2.91
CA HIS A 318 -8.79 17.57 4.08
C HIS A 318 -8.83 18.36 5.38
N GLY A 319 -8.04 19.44 5.48
CA GLY A 319 -8.01 20.35 6.62
C GLY A 319 -9.36 21.03 6.88
N LEU A 320 -10.20 21.24 5.87
CA LEU A 320 -11.57 21.77 6.04
C LEU A 320 -12.51 20.79 6.77
N ARG A 321 -12.27 19.48 6.66
CA ARG A 321 -12.99 18.49 7.46
C ARG A 321 -12.56 18.51 8.93
N SER A 322 -11.29 18.83 9.19
CA SER A 322 -10.82 19.13 10.54
C SER A 322 -11.50 20.40 11.07
N SER A 323 -11.66 21.45 10.26
CA SER A 323 -12.43 22.64 10.66
C SER A 323 -13.85 22.31 11.12
N PHE A 324 -14.58 21.46 10.38
CA PHE A 324 -15.90 20.97 10.83
C PHE A 324 -15.81 20.20 12.16
N LYS A 325 -14.78 19.36 12.31
CA LYS A 325 -14.57 18.56 13.50
C LYS A 325 -14.33 19.43 14.74
N ASP A 326 -13.43 20.39 14.61
CA ASP A 326 -13.03 21.32 15.66
C ASP A 326 -14.24 22.19 16.04
N TRP A 327 -14.96 22.75 15.05
CA TRP A 327 -16.20 23.48 15.27
C TRP A 327 -17.24 22.67 16.05
N ALA A 328 -17.51 21.43 15.62
CA ALA A 328 -18.51 20.59 16.27
C ALA A 328 -18.11 20.28 17.72
N SER A 329 -16.82 20.09 17.99
CA SER A 329 -16.29 19.78 19.31
C SER A 329 -16.28 20.99 20.25
N GLU A 330 -15.99 22.18 19.74
CA GLU A 330 -15.78 23.38 20.56
C GLU A 330 -17.05 24.22 20.75
N THR A 331 -17.97 24.19 19.78
CA THR A 331 -19.10 25.13 19.75
C THR A 331 -20.46 24.47 19.97
N THR A 332 -20.52 23.14 20.05
CA THR A 332 -21.79 22.41 20.19
C THR A 332 -21.73 21.39 21.33
N SER A 333 -22.91 21.04 21.86
CA SER A 333 -23.06 19.99 22.88
C SER A 333 -23.24 18.59 22.28
N VAL A 334 -23.04 18.42 20.96
CA VAL A 334 -23.26 17.13 20.32
C VAL A 334 -22.21 16.11 20.78
N PRO A 335 -22.59 14.85 21.02
CA PRO A 335 -21.61 13.82 21.35
C PRO A 335 -20.58 13.67 20.23
N ASN A 336 -19.31 13.50 20.61
CA ASN A 336 -18.16 13.31 19.71
C ASN A 336 -18.47 12.35 18.56
N GLU A 337 -19.15 11.26 18.88
CA GLU A 337 -19.54 10.19 17.96
C GLU A 337 -20.44 10.67 16.81
N VAL A 338 -21.34 11.61 17.06
CA VAL A 338 -22.24 12.16 16.03
C VAL A 338 -21.41 12.90 14.96
N SER A 339 -20.43 13.70 15.39
CA SER A 339 -19.51 14.41 14.48
C SER A 339 -18.55 13.45 13.76
N GLU A 340 -18.06 12.39 14.43
CA GLU A 340 -17.24 11.34 13.79
C GLU A 340 -18.03 10.59 12.71
N MET A 341 -19.31 10.29 12.97
CA MET A 341 -20.18 9.64 12.00
C MET A 341 -20.51 10.55 10.82
N ALA A 342 -20.66 11.86 11.02
CA ALA A 342 -20.80 12.81 9.91
C ALA A 342 -19.59 12.75 8.96
N LEU A 343 -18.39 12.56 9.51
CA LEU A 343 -17.15 12.39 8.78
C LEU A 343 -16.93 10.97 8.21
N ALA A 344 -17.85 10.03 8.47
CA ALA A 344 -17.68 8.60 8.16
C ALA A 344 -16.33 8.06 8.70
N HIS A 345 -15.99 8.42 9.93
CA HIS A 345 -14.84 7.90 10.65
C HIS A 345 -15.22 6.62 11.43
N LYS A 346 -14.23 5.76 11.65
CA LYS A 346 -14.42 4.57 12.48
C LYS A 346 -14.28 4.96 13.95
N ILE A 347 -15.30 4.70 14.75
CA ILE A 347 -15.21 4.87 16.19
C ILE A 347 -14.23 3.79 16.73
N PRO A 348 -13.17 4.15 17.47
CA PRO A 348 -12.11 3.21 17.89
C PRO A 348 -12.61 2.06 18.77
N ASN A 349 -13.72 2.28 19.50
CA ASN A 349 -14.22 1.34 20.47
C ASN A 349 -14.95 0.16 19.80
N LYS A 350 -14.23 -0.95 19.59
CA LYS A 350 -14.76 -2.16 18.94
C LYS A 350 -15.96 -2.77 19.68
N VAL A 351 -16.08 -2.55 20.99
CA VAL A 351 -17.20 -3.04 21.80
C VAL A 351 -18.47 -2.26 21.46
N GLU A 352 -18.41 -0.93 21.45
CA GLU A 352 -19.55 -0.09 21.07
C GLU A 352 -19.94 -0.22 19.59
N SER A 353 -18.96 -0.44 18.72
CA SER A 353 -19.19 -0.66 17.29
C SER A 353 -20.01 -1.93 17.01
N ALA A 354 -20.02 -2.92 17.90
CA ALA A 354 -20.77 -4.18 17.73
C ALA A 354 -22.25 -4.06 18.13
N TYR A 355 -22.59 -3.14 19.05
CA TYR A 355 -23.96 -2.95 19.54
C TYR A 355 -24.77 -1.90 18.74
N ARG A 356 -24.12 -1.10 17.89
CA ARG A 356 -24.75 0.01 17.17
C ARG A 356 -25.13 -0.38 15.74
N ARG A 357 -26.44 -0.52 15.47
CA ARG A 357 -26.98 -0.85 14.13
C ARG A 357 -27.31 0.38 13.27
N GLY A 358 -27.28 1.59 13.83
CA GLY A 358 -27.68 2.84 13.16
C GLY A 358 -26.52 3.82 12.97
N ASP A 359 -26.67 4.75 12.02
CA ASP A 359 -25.67 5.75 11.65
C ASP A 359 -25.91 7.14 12.28
N LEU A 360 -26.74 7.19 13.32
CA LEU A 360 -27.16 8.41 14.03
C LEU A 360 -27.71 9.52 13.11
N LEU A 361 -28.30 9.18 11.96
CA LEU A 361 -28.75 10.14 10.95
C LEU A 361 -29.60 11.28 11.53
N GLU A 362 -30.60 10.96 12.35
CA GLU A 362 -31.50 11.98 12.93
C GLU A 362 -30.78 12.91 13.91
N LYS A 363 -29.74 12.43 14.62
CA LYS A 363 -28.88 13.29 15.45
C LYS A 363 -27.91 14.13 14.61
N ARG A 364 -27.52 13.65 13.42
CA ARG A 364 -26.65 14.37 12.49
C ARG A 364 -27.38 15.47 11.73
N ARG A 365 -28.68 15.35 11.47
CA ARG A 365 -29.48 16.38 10.79
C ARG A 365 -29.36 17.78 11.43
N PRO A 366 -29.64 17.98 12.74
CA PRO A 366 -29.51 19.29 13.36
C PRO A 366 -28.06 19.78 13.40
N LEU A 367 -27.08 18.88 13.62
CA LEU A 367 -25.66 19.23 13.59
C LEU A 367 -25.24 19.78 12.22
N MET A 368 -25.59 19.08 11.14
CA MET A 368 -25.24 19.50 9.79
C MET A 368 -25.99 20.79 9.40
N ALA A 369 -27.25 20.96 9.84
CA ALA A 369 -27.99 22.21 9.63
C ALA A 369 -27.28 23.39 10.31
N ALA A 370 -26.94 23.27 11.60
CA ALA A 370 -26.20 24.30 12.33
C ALA A 370 -24.84 24.61 11.70
N TRP A 371 -24.13 23.58 11.19
CA TRP A 371 -22.89 23.78 10.45
C TRP A 371 -23.12 24.58 9.17
N GLY A 372 -24.13 24.21 8.38
CA GLY A 372 -24.49 24.90 7.15
C GLY A 372 -24.83 26.36 7.37
N ASP A 373 -25.60 26.65 8.42
CA ASP A 373 -25.99 28.00 8.82
C ASP A 373 -24.76 28.82 9.25
N TYR A 374 -23.89 28.24 10.09
CA TYR A 374 -22.65 28.85 10.55
C TYR A 374 -21.72 29.23 9.38
N VAL A 375 -21.39 28.28 8.49
CA VAL A 375 -20.46 28.56 7.38
C VAL A 375 -21.06 29.43 6.28
N CYS A 376 -22.38 29.53 6.18
CA CYS A 376 -23.03 30.44 5.24
C CYS A 376 -23.33 31.82 5.84
N GLY A 377 -22.91 32.09 7.08
CA GLY A 377 -23.06 33.40 7.70
C GLY A 377 -24.49 33.74 8.13
N ALA A 378 -25.37 32.75 8.29
CA ALA A 378 -26.59 32.96 9.07
C ALA A 378 -26.14 33.13 10.53
N LYS A 379 -26.49 34.24 11.18
CA LYS A 379 -26.17 34.47 12.59
C LYS A 379 -26.72 33.29 13.40
N GLY A 380 -25.84 32.37 13.80
CA GLY A 380 -26.24 31.14 14.49
C GLY A 380 -26.91 31.48 15.81
N GLN A 381 -28.20 31.19 15.93
CA GLN A 381 -28.78 31.00 17.25
C GLN A 381 -28.15 29.72 17.82
N VAL A 382 -27.54 29.84 19.00
CA VAL A 382 -27.14 28.69 19.81
C VAL A 382 -28.38 27.80 19.98
N VAL A 383 -28.35 26.61 19.39
CA VAL A 383 -29.44 25.64 19.52
C VAL A 383 -29.30 24.95 20.88
N SER A 384 -29.98 25.49 21.89
CA SER A 384 -30.23 24.80 23.15
C SER A 384 -31.20 23.66 22.90
N VAL A 385 -30.71 22.43 22.80
CA VAL A 385 -31.59 21.25 22.73
C VAL A 385 -32.03 20.91 24.15
N GLU A 386 -33.22 21.37 24.55
CA GLU A 386 -33.84 20.96 25.81
C GLU A 386 -34.28 19.49 25.73
N PHE A 387 -33.67 18.63 26.56
CA PHE A 387 -34.22 17.31 26.82
C PHE A 387 -35.35 17.46 27.83
N ARG A 388 -36.60 17.18 27.42
CA ARG A 388 -37.69 16.97 28.38
C ARG A 388 -37.36 15.73 29.21
N SER A 389 -36.90 15.95 30.44
CA SER A 389 -36.95 14.95 31.50
C SER A 389 -38.41 14.70 31.84
N GLY A 390 -38.93 13.54 31.42
CA GLY A 390 -40.24 13.06 31.86
C GLY A 390 -40.21 12.78 33.36
N GLY A 391 -41.21 13.29 34.07
CA GLY A 391 -41.55 12.88 35.43
C GLY A 391 -42.42 11.64 35.43
#